data_AF-A0A510G8K6-F1
#
_entry.id   AF-A0A510G8K6-F1
#
_cell.length_a   1.000
_cell.length_b   1.000
_cell.length_c   1.000
_cell.angle_alpha   90.00
_cell.angle_beta   90.00
_cell.angle_gamma   90.00
#
_symmetry.space_group_name_H-M   'P 1'
#
loop_
_entity.id
_entity.type
_entity.pdbx_description
1 polymer ?
#
loop_
_entity_poly.entity_id
_entity_poly.type
_entity_poly.pdbx_seq_one_letter_code
_entity_poly.pdbx_strand_id
1 'polypeptide(L)'
;MLCHYHANIFHASELGNSLSISYHTAKHYLDILEGTFMIRILQPWYENLKKRQVKTPKIFFRDSGIYHALLGLNNYEALSTHPKIGASWEGFVLEQIIRYYKAEPEECYFWSSHNGAKIDLLIFKNGKRLGFEIKYTNTPSITKSMQISLEDLKLDQINIIFPGDISFKLSEKIQAIGFSVLIQNDTKAATI
;
A
#
# COMPACT_ATOMS: atom_id res chain seq x y z
N MET A 1 -4.29 17.28 -8.23
CA MET A 1 -5.05 16.25 -8.98
C MET A 1 -4.51 14.83 -8.80
N LEU A 2 -3.33 14.45 -9.32
CA LEU A 2 -2.79 13.08 -9.17
C LEU A 2 -2.57 12.69 -7.70
N CYS A 3 -2.13 13.64 -6.86
CA CYS A 3 -2.00 13.45 -5.40
C CYS A 3 -3.28 12.96 -4.71
N HIS A 4 -4.47 13.25 -5.25
CA HIS A 4 -5.71 12.77 -4.63
C HIS A 4 -5.92 11.26 -4.81
N TYR A 5 -5.29 10.67 -5.82
CA TYR A 5 -5.28 9.23 -6.08
C TYR A 5 -4.16 8.48 -5.33
N HIS A 6 -3.31 9.17 -4.56
CA HIS A 6 -2.32 8.49 -3.72
C HIS A 6 -3.01 7.50 -2.77
N ALA A 7 -2.54 6.25 -2.76
CA ALA A 7 -3.13 5.12 -2.04
C ALA A 7 -4.57 4.76 -2.46
N ASN A 8 -5.02 5.20 -3.64
CA ASN A 8 -6.36 4.97 -4.15
C ASN A 8 -6.34 4.39 -5.58
N ILE A 9 -7.49 3.84 -5.99
CA ILE A 9 -7.68 3.30 -7.33
C ILE A 9 -7.62 4.43 -8.36
N PHE A 10 -6.80 4.27 -9.40
CA PHE A 10 -6.62 5.31 -10.41
C PHE A 10 -7.69 5.27 -11.50
N HIS A 11 -8.43 6.37 -11.66
CA HIS A 11 -9.45 6.51 -12.70
C HIS A 11 -8.98 7.48 -13.79
N ALA A 12 -8.29 6.96 -14.81
CA ALA A 12 -7.67 7.81 -15.85
C ALA A 12 -8.68 8.65 -16.65
N SER A 13 -9.93 8.18 -16.79
CA SER A 13 -11.00 8.94 -17.45
C SER A 13 -11.38 10.20 -16.67
N GLU A 14 -11.42 10.12 -15.34
CA GLU A 14 -11.71 11.27 -14.47
C GLU A 14 -10.55 12.27 -14.54
N LEU A 15 -9.31 11.79 -14.47
CA LEU A 15 -8.12 12.64 -14.64
C LEU A 15 -8.10 13.33 -16.01
N GLY A 16 -8.39 12.60 -17.08
CA GLY A 16 -8.46 13.11 -18.44
C GLY A 16 -9.49 14.23 -18.59
N ASN A 17 -10.69 14.02 -18.06
CA ASN A 17 -11.76 15.01 -18.11
C ASN A 17 -11.37 16.31 -17.39
N SER A 18 -10.80 16.22 -16.18
CA SER A 18 -10.42 17.42 -15.42
C SER A 18 -9.23 18.18 -16.03
N LEU A 19 -8.33 17.49 -16.72
CA LEU A 19 -7.17 18.10 -17.40
C LEU A 19 -7.46 18.44 -18.87
N SER A 20 -8.67 18.17 -19.37
CA SER A 20 -9.04 18.32 -20.78
C SER A 20 -8.09 17.57 -21.74
N ILE A 21 -7.64 16.38 -21.33
CA ILE A 21 -6.80 15.49 -22.14
C ILE A 21 -7.48 14.14 -22.35
N SER A 22 -7.03 13.40 -23.37
CA SER A 22 -7.55 12.06 -23.63
C SER A 22 -7.16 11.07 -22.52
N TYR A 23 -7.97 10.02 -22.34
CA TYR A 23 -7.64 8.87 -21.50
C TYR A 23 -6.26 8.29 -21.82
N HIS A 24 -5.93 8.16 -23.11
CA HIS A 24 -4.64 7.62 -23.56
C HIS A 24 -3.47 8.50 -23.14
N THR A 25 -3.64 9.83 -23.22
CA THR A 25 -2.63 10.80 -22.78
C THR A 25 -2.42 10.73 -21.27
N ALA A 26 -3.50 10.67 -20.48
CA ALA A 26 -3.42 10.53 -19.03
C ALA A 26 -2.68 9.24 -18.62
N LYS A 27 -2.97 8.12 -19.30
CA LYS A 27 -2.27 6.85 -19.07
C LYS A 27 -0.79 6.94 -19.45
N HIS A 28 -0.49 7.50 -20.62
CA HIS A 28 0.90 7.67 -21.08
C HIS A 28 1.75 8.49 -20.09
N TYR A 29 1.20 9.56 -19.50
CA TYR A 29 1.90 10.32 -18.47
C TYR A 29 2.11 9.51 -17.19
N LEU A 30 1.16 8.67 -16.81
CA LEU A 30 1.34 7.76 -15.67
C LEU A 30 2.43 6.73 -15.96
N ASP A 31 2.48 6.17 -17.17
CA ASP A 31 3.52 5.21 -17.61
C ASP A 31 4.91 5.87 -17.57
N ILE A 32 5.03 7.14 -17.98
CA ILE A 32 6.28 7.91 -17.85
C ILE A 32 6.67 8.05 -16.37
N LEU A 33 5.74 8.45 -15.49
CA LEU A 33 6.01 8.63 -14.07
C LEU A 33 6.40 7.33 -13.36
N GLU A 34 5.82 6.20 -13.79
CA GLU A 34 6.24 4.87 -13.35
C GLU A 34 7.65 4.54 -13.85
N GLY A 35 7.93 4.75 -15.13
CA GLY A 35 9.25 4.52 -15.73
C GLY A 35 10.37 5.39 -15.17
N THR A 36 10.04 6.57 -14.63
CA THR A 36 10.97 7.44 -13.91
C THR A 36 10.97 7.21 -12.39
N PHE A 37 10.32 6.14 -11.91
CA PHE A 37 10.22 5.78 -10.50
C PHE A 37 9.62 6.85 -9.58
N MET A 38 8.87 7.82 -10.12
CA MET A 38 8.16 8.82 -9.32
C MET A 38 6.89 8.23 -8.72
N ILE A 39 6.21 7.39 -9.50
CA ILE A 39 4.98 6.69 -9.12
C ILE A 39 5.23 5.18 -9.12
N ARG A 40 4.57 4.48 -8.21
CA ARG A 40 4.35 3.04 -8.29
C ARG A 40 2.92 2.78 -8.72
N ILE A 41 2.74 1.90 -9.70
CA ILE A 41 1.44 1.32 -10.03
C ILE A 41 1.37 -0.06 -9.38
N LEU A 42 0.51 -0.20 -8.36
CA LEU A 42 0.31 -1.46 -7.67
C LEU A 42 -0.88 -2.19 -8.29
N GLN A 43 -0.59 -3.33 -8.92
CA GLN A 43 -1.61 -4.13 -9.61
C GLN A 43 -2.49 -4.90 -8.60
N PRO A 44 -3.78 -5.11 -8.91
CA PRO A 44 -4.60 -5.99 -8.11
C PRO A 44 -4.17 -7.45 -8.32
N TRP A 45 -4.15 -8.24 -7.25
CA TRP A 45 -3.99 -9.69 -7.35
C TRP A 45 -5.29 -10.35 -7.77
N TYR A 46 -5.21 -11.26 -8.74
CA TYR A 46 -6.33 -12.06 -9.17
C TYR A 46 -6.18 -13.51 -8.71
N GLU A 47 -6.94 -13.89 -7.69
CA GLU A 47 -7.07 -15.31 -7.31
C GLU A 47 -8.23 -15.91 -8.10
N ASN A 48 -8.14 -17.18 -8.54
CA ASN A 48 -9.21 -17.91 -9.25
C ASN A 48 -10.41 -18.23 -8.35
N LEU A 49 -10.94 -17.23 -7.68
CA LEU A 49 -12.15 -17.28 -6.88
C LEU A 49 -13.33 -17.09 -7.85
N LYS A 50 -14.43 -17.82 -7.63
CA LYS A 50 -15.69 -17.67 -8.41
C LYS A 50 -16.32 -16.25 -8.31
N LYS A 51 -15.63 -15.29 -7.71
CA LYS A 51 -16.08 -13.91 -7.43
C LYS A 51 -15.38 -12.94 -8.38
N ARG A 52 -16.08 -11.92 -8.83
CA ARG A 52 -15.51 -10.81 -9.63
C ARG A 52 -14.51 -10.01 -8.74
N GLN A 53 -13.53 -9.36 -9.36
CA GLN A 53 -12.42 -8.67 -8.67
C GLN A 53 -12.17 -7.29 -9.29
N VAL A 54 -11.55 -6.39 -8.51
CA VAL A 54 -11.13 -5.06 -8.98
C VAL A 54 -10.04 -5.22 -10.03
N LYS A 55 -10.20 -4.55 -11.18
CA LYS A 55 -9.23 -4.63 -12.29
C LYS A 55 -8.28 -3.45 -12.40
N THR A 56 -8.60 -2.36 -11.70
CA THR A 56 -7.91 -1.08 -11.84
C THR A 56 -6.84 -0.96 -10.78
N PRO A 57 -5.61 -0.53 -11.13
CA PRO A 57 -4.51 -0.46 -10.18
C PRO A 57 -4.68 0.67 -9.16
N LYS A 58 -3.99 0.54 -8.02
CA LYS A 58 -3.72 1.64 -7.11
C LYS A 58 -2.44 2.36 -7.53
N ILE A 59 -2.34 3.64 -7.22
CA ILE A 59 -1.09 4.39 -7.44
C ILE A 59 -0.52 4.96 -6.14
N PHE A 60 0.80 5.02 -6.07
CA PHE A 60 1.54 5.55 -4.93
C PHE A 60 2.65 6.47 -5.42
N PHE A 61 2.88 7.57 -4.71
CA PHE A 61 4.09 8.35 -4.87
C PHE A 61 5.18 7.62 -4.11
N ARG A 62 6.31 7.35 -4.77
CA ARG A 62 7.40 6.56 -4.17
C ARG A 62 8.22 7.35 -3.15
N ASP A 63 8.15 8.68 -3.25
CA ASP A 63 8.79 9.62 -2.34
C ASP A 63 7.72 10.43 -1.60
N SER A 64 7.72 10.34 -0.27
CA SER A 64 6.77 11.07 0.58
C SER A 64 7.02 12.58 0.55
N GLY A 65 8.27 13.02 0.41
CA GLY A 65 8.63 14.43 0.31
C GLY A 65 8.08 15.07 -0.96
N ILE A 66 8.18 14.39 -2.11
CA ILE A 66 7.54 14.83 -3.36
C ILE A 66 6.02 14.91 -3.19
N TYR A 67 5.41 13.89 -2.58
CA TYR A 67 3.97 13.88 -2.32
C TYR A 67 3.53 15.04 -1.42
N HIS A 68 4.26 15.30 -0.34
CA HIS A 68 4.00 16.40 0.60
C HIS A 68 4.19 17.76 -0.05
N ALA A 69 5.27 17.96 -0.82
CA ALA A 69 5.53 19.19 -1.55
C ALA A 69 4.39 19.50 -2.55
N LEU A 70 3.92 18.50 -3.29
CA LEU A 70 2.78 18.65 -4.22
C LEU A 70 1.44 18.92 -3.52
N LEU A 71 1.33 18.61 -2.23
CA LEU A 71 0.18 18.95 -1.39
C LEU A 71 0.36 20.30 -0.65
N GLY A 72 1.52 20.95 -0.76
CA GLY A 72 1.84 22.16 -0.01
C GLY A 72 2.07 21.92 1.49
N LEU A 73 2.43 20.70 1.89
CA LEU A 73 2.68 20.31 3.28
C LEU A 73 4.18 20.50 3.60
N ASN A 74 4.50 21.58 4.30
CA ASN A 74 5.90 21.99 4.53
C ASN A 74 6.45 21.61 5.91
N ASN A 75 5.61 21.11 6.82
CA ASN A 75 6.02 20.71 8.17
C ASN A 75 5.12 19.62 8.73
N TYR A 76 5.53 19.05 9.87
CA TYR A 76 4.81 17.97 10.52
C TYR A 76 3.43 18.38 11.02
N GLU A 77 3.27 19.59 11.56
CA GLU A 77 1.99 20.09 12.06
C GLU A 77 0.92 20.12 10.97
N ALA A 78 1.29 20.64 9.79
CA ALA A 78 0.45 20.65 8.60
C ALA A 78 0.07 19.23 8.18
N LEU A 79 1.01 18.28 8.18
CA LEU A 79 0.70 16.88 7.86
C LEU A 79 -0.20 16.22 8.92
N SER A 80 0.08 16.45 10.20
CA SER A 80 -0.59 15.77 11.33
C SER A 80 -2.09 16.04 11.39
N THR A 81 -2.50 17.20 10.88
CA THR A 81 -3.90 17.67 10.85
C THR A 81 -4.54 17.49 9.46
N HIS A 82 -3.76 17.13 8.44
CA HIS A 82 -4.25 17.00 7.08
C HIS A 82 -5.07 15.72 6.89
N PRO A 83 -6.21 15.75 6.18
CA PRO A 83 -7.05 14.57 5.95
C PRO A 83 -6.36 13.45 5.16
N LYS A 84 -5.21 13.73 4.53
CA LYS A 84 -4.41 12.74 3.79
C LYS A 84 -3.30 12.08 4.61
N ILE A 85 -3.23 12.30 5.92
CA ILE A 85 -2.21 11.67 6.78
C ILE A 85 -2.22 10.15 6.70
N GLY A 86 -3.41 9.52 6.71
CA GLY A 86 -3.54 8.07 6.59
C GLY A 86 -3.02 7.55 5.24
N ALA A 87 -3.35 8.24 4.14
CA ALA A 87 -2.85 7.88 2.81
C ALA A 87 -1.34 8.10 2.69
N SER A 88 -0.82 9.18 3.28
CA SER A 88 0.61 9.44 3.38
C SER A 88 1.34 8.33 4.14
N TRP A 89 0.76 7.88 5.25
CA TRP A 89 1.29 6.76 6.04
C TRP A 89 1.26 5.46 5.23
N GLU A 90 0.14 5.16 4.57
CA GLU A 90 -0.03 3.97 3.72
C GLU A 90 1.06 3.92 2.64
N GLY A 91 1.23 4.99 1.85
CA GLY A 91 2.23 5.02 0.79
C GLY A 91 3.67 4.97 1.30
N PHE A 92 3.98 5.69 2.38
CA PHE A 92 5.31 5.65 2.99
C PHE A 92 5.66 4.23 3.45
N VAL A 93 4.82 3.64 4.31
CA VAL A 93 5.07 2.30 4.87
C VAL A 93 5.08 1.23 3.78
N LEU A 94 4.23 1.34 2.76
CA LEU A 94 4.20 0.41 1.64
C LEU A 94 5.57 0.33 0.94
N GLU A 95 6.20 1.47 0.62
CA GLU A 95 7.53 1.48 0.02
C GLU A 95 8.60 0.90 0.97
N GLN A 96 8.47 1.11 2.28
CA GLN A 96 9.42 0.54 3.25
C GLN A 96 9.29 -0.98 3.36
N ILE A 97 8.05 -1.51 3.36
CA ILE A 97 7.82 -2.97 3.36
C ILE A 97 8.43 -3.58 2.10
N ILE A 98 8.17 -3.01 0.92
CA ILE A 98 8.71 -3.54 -0.34
C ILE A 98 10.25 -3.58 -0.31
N ARG A 99 10.89 -2.53 0.22
CA ARG A 99 12.36 -2.48 0.39
C ARG A 99 12.86 -3.52 1.39
N TYR A 100 12.24 -3.61 2.57
CA TYR A 100 12.60 -4.56 3.62
C TYR A 100 12.58 -6.01 3.11
N TYR A 101 11.53 -6.38 2.38
CA TYR A 101 11.39 -7.73 1.82
C TYR A 101 12.19 -7.94 0.53
N LYS A 102 12.88 -6.90 0.02
CA LYS A 102 13.55 -6.90 -1.30
C LYS A 102 12.61 -7.49 -2.36
N ALA A 103 11.35 -7.04 -2.33
CA ALA A 103 10.30 -7.56 -3.18
C ALA A 103 10.36 -6.88 -4.54
N GLU A 104 10.37 -7.69 -5.60
CA GLU A 104 10.34 -7.21 -6.97
C GLU A 104 8.93 -6.69 -7.32
N PRO A 105 8.78 -5.83 -8.34
CA PRO A 105 7.48 -5.33 -8.76
C PRO A 105 6.44 -6.43 -9.03
N GLU A 106 6.85 -7.55 -9.63
CA GLU A 106 6.00 -8.70 -9.96
C GLU A 106 5.64 -9.56 -8.73
N GLU A 107 6.25 -9.28 -7.58
CA GLU A 107 5.91 -9.93 -6.32
C GLU A 107 4.88 -9.12 -5.51
N CYS A 108 4.60 -7.88 -5.92
CA CYS A 108 3.83 -6.90 -5.14
C CYS A 108 2.46 -6.61 -5.75
N TYR A 109 1.41 -6.82 -4.95
CA TYR A 109 0.03 -6.59 -5.36
C TYR A 109 -0.79 -5.94 -4.25
N PHE A 110 -2.01 -5.51 -4.53
CA PHE A 110 -3.04 -5.32 -3.50
C PHE A 110 -4.22 -6.26 -3.77
N TRP A 111 -5.13 -6.41 -2.82
CA TRP A 111 -6.33 -7.20 -3.06
C TRP A 111 -7.58 -6.50 -2.52
N SER A 112 -8.67 -6.63 -3.28
CA SER A 112 -10.00 -6.20 -2.86
C SER A 112 -11.04 -7.12 -3.48
N SER A 113 -11.90 -7.68 -2.63
CA SER A 113 -13.09 -8.43 -3.04
C SER A 113 -14.30 -7.51 -3.22
N HIS A 114 -15.33 -7.97 -3.94
CA HIS A 114 -16.62 -7.26 -4.01
C HIS A 114 -17.36 -7.19 -2.67
N ASN A 115 -17.10 -8.14 -1.77
CA ASN A 115 -17.74 -8.17 -0.46
C ASN A 115 -17.06 -7.23 0.55
N GLY A 116 -16.15 -6.38 0.08
CA GLY A 116 -15.51 -5.34 0.89
C GLY A 116 -14.27 -5.77 1.66
N ALA A 117 -13.87 -7.04 1.59
CA ALA A 117 -12.60 -7.49 2.16
C ALA A 117 -11.43 -7.00 1.30
N LYS A 118 -10.36 -6.54 1.96
CA LYS A 118 -9.19 -5.89 1.37
C LYS A 118 -7.90 -6.35 2.07
N ILE A 119 -6.80 -6.26 1.31
CA ILE A 119 -5.41 -6.29 1.77
C ILE A 119 -4.67 -5.17 1.06
N ASP A 120 -4.03 -4.28 1.82
CA ASP A 120 -3.38 -3.08 1.29
C ASP A 120 -2.15 -3.41 0.44
N LEU A 121 -1.34 -4.39 0.88
CA LEU A 121 -0.20 -4.94 0.15
C LEU A 121 -0.11 -6.46 0.35
N LEU A 122 0.04 -7.18 -0.75
CA LEU A 122 0.26 -8.62 -0.83
C LEU A 122 1.63 -8.85 -1.47
N ILE A 123 2.49 -9.60 -0.80
CA ILE A 123 3.81 -9.98 -1.30
C ILE A 123 3.90 -11.50 -1.46
N PHE A 124 4.33 -11.94 -2.64
CA PHE A 124 4.76 -13.31 -2.89
C PHE A 124 6.28 -13.38 -2.81
N LYS A 125 6.84 -14.02 -1.78
CA LYS A 125 8.29 -14.11 -1.62
C LYS A 125 8.70 -15.46 -1.07
N ASN A 126 9.68 -16.11 -1.70
CA ASN A 126 10.24 -17.39 -1.26
C ASN A 126 9.16 -18.46 -0.98
N GLY A 127 8.16 -18.55 -1.86
CA GLY A 127 7.03 -19.49 -1.72
C GLY A 127 5.99 -19.10 -0.66
N LYS A 128 6.14 -17.97 0.02
CA LYS A 128 5.20 -17.45 1.03
C LYS A 128 4.30 -16.37 0.44
N ARG A 129 3.07 -16.32 0.95
CA ARG A 129 2.03 -15.31 0.67
C ARG A 129 1.84 -14.44 1.92
N LEU A 130 2.40 -13.24 1.88
CA LEU A 130 2.42 -12.30 3.00
C LEU A 130 1.42 -11.17 2.76
N GLY A 131 0.42 -11.05 3.64
CA GLY A 131 -0.50 -9.91 3.63
C GLY A 131 -0.04 -8.80 4.57
N PHE A 132 -0.23 -7.55 4.15
CA PHE A 132 0.07 -6.37 4.94
C PHE A 132 -1.15 -5.45 4.97
N GLU A 133 -1.51 -5.03 6.17
CA GLU A 133 -2.56 -4.05 6.44
C GLU A 133 -1.90 -2.83 7.07
N ILE A 134 -2.02 -1.67 6.43
CA ILE A 134 -1.30 -0.48 6.87
C ILE A 134 -2.31 0.44 7.55
N LYS A 135 -2.14 0.65 8.86
CA LYS A 135 -3.11 1.39 9.66
C LYS A 135 -2.44 2.51 10.41
N TYR A 136 -2.93 3.73 10.19
CA TYR A 136 -2.55 4.89 11.00
C TYR A 136 -3.44 4.92 12.26
N THR A 137 -3.14 4.04 13.22
CA THR A 137 -3.85 3.90 14.50
C THR A 137 -2.89 3.42 15.60
N ASN A 138 -3.19 3.76 16.85
CA ASN A 138 -2.43 3.29 18.01
C ASN A 138 -2.98 1.97 18.58
N THR A 139 -4.15 1.53 18.12
CA THR A 139 -4.86 0.35 18.63
C THR A 139 -5.22 -0.62 17.50
N PRO A 140 -4.23 -1.28 16.87
CA PRO A 140 -4.49 -2.23 15.79
C PRO A 140 -5.26 -3.44 16.32
N SER A 141 -6.26 -3.87 15.55
CA SER A 141 -7.13 -4.99 15.92
C SER A 141 -7.48 -5.84 14.70
N ILE A 142 -7.90 -7.09 14.95
CA ILE A 142 -8.34 -7.99 13.89
C ILE A 142 -9.68 -7.49 13.34
N THR A 143 -9.79 -7.46 12.02
CA THR A 143 -11.05 -7.19 11.32
C THR A 143 -11.55 -8.44 10.60
N LYS A 144 -12.87 -8.50 10.35
CA LYS A 144 -13.48 -9.56 9.55
C LYS A 144 -12.88 -9.63 8.13
N SER A 145 -12.48 -8.49 7.58
CA SER A 145 -11.78 -8.40 6.29
C SER A 145 -10.51 -9.24 6.27
N MET A 146 -9.70 -9.16 7.34
CA MET A 146 -8.44 -9.91 7.43
C MET A 146 -8.68 -11.42 7.50
N GLN A 147 -9.71 -11.87 8.22
CA GLN A 147 -10.07 -13.29 8.30
C GLN A 147 -10.48 -13.83 6.93
N ILE A 148 -11.36 -13.11 6.22
CA ILE A 148 -11.75 -13.47 4.84
C ILE A 148 -10.54 -13.51 3.92
N SER A 149 -9.62 -12.55 4.06
CA SER A 149 -8.42 -12.46 3.22
C SER A 149 -7.44 -13.61 3.48
N LEU A 150 -7.25 -14.03 4.74
CA LEU A 150 -6.45 -15.21 5.08
C LEU A 150 -6.94 -16.46 4.34
N GLU A 151 -8.25 -16.67 4.33
CA GLU A 151 -8.89 -17.83 3.72
C GLU A 151 -8.89 -17.76 2.19
N ASP A 152 -9.42 -16.66 1.62
CA ASP A 152 -9.61 -16.50 0.18
C ASP A 152 -8.26 -16.46 -0.57
N LEU A 153 -7.22 -15.87 0.04
CA LEU A 153 -5.87 -15.76 -0.56
C LEU A 153 -4.89 -16.84 -0.09
N LYS A 154 -5.30 -17.71 0.85
CA LYS A 154 -4.45 -18.72 1.49
C LYS A 154 -3.15 -18.12 2.04
N LEU A 155 -3.26 -17.00 2.75
CA LEU A 155 -2.09 -16.30 3.27
C LEU A 155 -1.41 -17.13 4.36
N ASP A 156 -0.08 -17.10 4.34
CA ASP A 156 0.72 -17.65 5.43
C ASP A 156 0.60 -16.78 6.67
N GLN A 157 0.53 -15.47 6.48
CA GLN A 157 0.50 -14.49 7.56
C GLN A 157 -0.08 -13.14 7.11
N ILE A 158 -0.72 -12.43 8.04
CA ILE A 158 -1.04 -11.00 7.92
C ILE A 158 -0.24 -10.20 8.96
N ASN A 159 0.40 -9.14 8.50
CA ASN A 159 1.11 -8.16 9.33
C ASN A 159 0.36 -6.83 9.30
N ILE A 160 -0.19 -6.42 10.44
CA ILE A 160 -0.75 -5.08 10.60
C ILE A 160 0.40 -4.14 10.96
N ILE A 161 0.74 -3.19 10.08
CA ILE A 161 1.80 -2.21 10.33
C ILE A 161 1.18 -0.91 10.81
N PHE A 162 1.63 -0.43 11.96
CA PHE A 162 1.09 0.76 12.63
C PHE A 162 2.19 1.66 13.20
N PRO A 163 1.92 2.96 13.47
CA PRO A 163 2.86 3.83 14.16
C PRO A 163 3.11 3.32 15.58
N GLY A 164 4.32 2.80 15.84
CA GLY A 164 4.65 2.24 17.13
C GLY A 164 6.01 1.57 17.17
N ASP A 165 6.43 1.22 18.38
CA ASP A 165 7.72 0.62 18.74
C ASP A 165 7.59 -0.76 19.38
N ILE A 166 6.37 -1.29 19.45
CA ILE A 166 6.08 -2.63 19.96
C ILE A 166 5.49 -3.52 18.88
N SER A 167 5.68 -4.83 19.02
CA SER A 167 5.02 -5.84 18.18
C SER A 167 4.38 -6.90 19.07
N PHE A 168 3.19 -7.36 18.68
CA PHE A 168 2.44 -8.35 19.43
C PHE A 168 1.57 -9.20 18.52
N LYS A 169 1.35 -10.45 18.90
CA LYS A 169 0.45 -11.36 18.18
C LYS A 169 -1.00 -11.03 18.51
N LEU A 170 -1.84 -11.04 17.49
CA LEU A 170 -3.30 -10.92 17.62
C LEU A 170 -3.98 -12.28 17.44
N SER A 171 -3.40 -13.17 16.64
CA SER A 171 -3.79 -14.57 16.49
C SER A 171 -2.59 -15.40 16.01
N GLU A 172 -2.82 -16.68 15.67
CA GLU A 172 -1.77 -17.56 15.12
C GLU A 172 -1.14 -17.00 13.84
N LYS A 173 -1.96 -16.46 12.92
CA LYS A 173 -1.54 -15.95 11.60
C LYS A 173 -1.61 -14.43 11.46
N ILE A 174 -2.03 -13.69 12.48
CA ILE A 174 -2.14 -12.23 12.45
C ILE A 174 -1.32 -11.64 13.57
N GLN A 175 -0.44 -10.69 13.22
CA GLN A 175 0.33 -9.92 14.19
C GLN A 175 0.29 -8.43 13.89
N ALA A 176 0.40 -7.62 14.93
CA ALA A 176 0.63 -6.19 14.84
C ALA A 176 2.13 -5.91 15.01
N ILE A 177 2.71 -5.15 14.09
CA ILE A 177 4.11 -4.77 14.08
C ILE A 177 4.20 -3.24 14.10
N GLY A 178 4.77 -2.70 15.16
CA GLY A 178 5.13 -1.29 15.24
C GLY A 178 6.19 -0.99 14.18
N PHE A 179 5.96 0.03 13.37
CA PHE A 179 6.83 0.38 12.25
C PHE A 179 8.31 0.58 12.66
N SER A 180 8.57 1.13 13.85
CA SER A 180 9.95 1.31 14.34
C SER A 180 10.68 -0.03 14.53
N VAL A 181 9.97 -1.10 14.93
CA VAL A 181 10.54 -2.45 15.08
C VAL A 181 10.92 -3.03 13.71
N LEU A 182 10.09 -2.81 12.68
CA LEU A 182 10.34 -3.28 11.33
C LEU A 182 11.66 -2.73 10.77
N ILE A 183 11.88 -1.42 10.91
CA ILE A 183 13.07 -0.74 10.36
C ILE A 183 14.35 -1.07 11.14
N GLN A 184 14.27 -1.24 12.46
CA GLN A 184 15.43 -1.64 13.27
C GLN A 184 15.97 -3.02 12.85
N ASN A 185 15.08 -3.94 12.47
CA ASN A 185 15.48 -5.26 12.00
C ASN A 185 16.16 -5.22 10.63
N ASP A 186 15.75 -4.30 9.75
CA ASP A 186 16.37 -4.09 8.43
C ASP A 186 17.83 -3.66 8.56
N THR A 187 18.07 -2.68 9.44
CA THR A 187 19.40 -2.10 9.68
C THR A 187 20.36 -3.15 10.21
N LYS A 188 19.89 -4.05 11.07
CA LYS A 188 20.68 -5.18 11.60
C LYS A 188 20.98 -6.23 10.54
N ALA A 189 20.05 -6.51 9.62
CA ALA A 189 20.24 -7.46 8.54
C ALA A 189 21.18 -6.94 7.43
N ALA A 190 21.33 -5.62 7.29
CA ALA A 190 22.22 -4.99 6.30
C ALA A 190 23.68 -4.80 6.79
N THR A 191 23.99 -5.10 8.06
CA THR A 191 25.32 -4.90 8.66
C THR A 191 26.13 -6.22 8.78
N ILE A 192 25.85 -7.20 7.92
CA ILE A 192 26.55 -8.49 7.83
C ILE A 192 26.98 -8.71 6.38
#